data_AF-A0A562JKB7-F1
#
_entry.id   AF-A0A562JKB7-F1
#
_cell.length_a   1.000
_cell.length_b   1.000
_cell.length_c   1.000
_cell.angle_alpha   90.00
_cell.angle_beta   90.00
_cell.angle_gamma   90.00
#
_symmetry.space_group_name_H-M   'P 1'
#
loop_
_entity.id
_entity.type
_entity.pdbx_description
1 polymer ?
#
loop_
_entity_poly.entity_id
_entity_poly.type
_entity_poly.pdbx_seq_one_letter_code
_entity_poly.pdbx_strand_id
1 'polypeptide(L)'
;MAFLDKIGKKIGDVAGSATDMAKDFAETTKLNSEISAEEKQINQLFMEIGKFIFESEKENPDSAVAELIGKIKLSQQTIEELKRKIEEIKTE
;
A
#
# COMPACT_ATOMS: atom_id res chain seq x y z
N MET A 1 -21.31 -37.23 -6.60
CA MET A 1 -20.33 -38.21 -6.09
C MET A 1 -19.02 -38.28 -6.90
N ALA A 2 -18.87 -37.60 -8.05
CA ALA A 2 -17.64 -37.69 -8.86
C ALA A 2 -16.46 -36.80 -8.40
N PHE A 3 -16.69 -35.85 -7.50
CA PHE A 3 -15.66 -34.90 -7.04
C PHE A 3 -14.84 -35.47 -5.87
N LEU A 4 -15.49 -36.17 -4.92
CA LEU A 4 -14.84 -36.83 -3.79
C LEU A 4 -14.01 -38.05 -4.25
N ASP A 5 -14.47 -38.80 -5.26
CA ASP A 5 -13.69 -39.92 -5.84
C ASP A 5 -12.41 -39.46 -6.56
N LYS A 6 -12.43 -38.28 -7.20
CA LYS A 6 -11.22 -37.71 -7.83
C LYS A 6 -10.22 -37.17 -6.82
N ILE A 7 -10.70 -36.62 -5.71
CA ILE A 7 -9.85 -36.16 -4.60
C ILE A 7 -9.26 -37.38 -3.87
N GLY A 8 -10.06 -38.42 -3.59
CA GLY A 8 -9.62 -39.65 -2.96
C GLY A 8 -8.54 -40.40 -3.75
N LYS A 9 -8.65 -40.46 -5.09
CA LYS A 9 -7.62 -41.08 -5.94
C LYS A 9 -6.32 -40.28 -6.04
N LYS A 10 -6.36 -38.95 -5.99
CA LYS A 10 -5.14 -38.11 -6.04
C LYS A 10 -4.45 -37.97 -4.69
N ILE A 11 -5.18 -38.13 -3.59
CA ILE A 11 -4.63 -38.14 -2.22
C ILE A 11 -3.83 -39.44 -1.96
N GLY A 12 -4.20 -40.56 -2.59
CA GLY A 12 -3.50 -41.84 -2.48
C GLY A 12 -2.05 -41.83 -3.01
N ASP A 13 -1.72 -40.97 -3.97
CA ASP A 13 -0.39 -40.90 -4.61
C ASP A 13 0.57 -39.87 -3.97
N VAL A 14 0.12 -39.07 -3.00
CA VAL A 14 0.87 -37.90 -2.45
C VAL A 14 1.26 -38.05 -0.99
N ALA A 15 1.42 -39.28 -0.49
CA ALA A 15 1.87 -39.53 0.88
C ALA A 15 3.28 -38.97 1.19
N GLY A 16 4.11 -38.70 0.18
CA GLY A 16 5.49 -38.22 0.32
C GLY A 16 5.73 -36.74 -0.02
N SER A 17 4.76 -36.03 -0.62
CA SER A 17 4.97 -34.68 -1.20
C SER A 17 4.41 -33.53 -0.35
N ALA A 18 3.82 -33.81 0.81
CA ALA A 18 3.27 -32.79 1.69
C ALA A 18 4.38 -31.92 2.32
N THR A 19 5.54 -32.50 2.61
CA THR A 19 6.69 -31.79 3.19
C THR A 19 7.34 -30.83 2.19
N ASP A 20 7.51 -31.26 0.93
CA ASP A 20 8.07 -30.41 -0.13
C ASP A 20 7.14 -29.25 -0.46
N MET A 21 5.83 -29.49 -0.59
CA MET A 21 4.84 -28.42 -0.75
C MET A 21 4.81 -27.44 0.43
N ALA A 22 4.97 -27.93 1.65
CA ALA A 22 5.02 -27.07 2.83
C ALA A 22 6.29 -26.18 2.83
N LYS A 23 7.42 -26.73 2.36
CA LYS A 23 8.68 -26.00 2.23
C LYS A 23 8.60 -24.92 1.14
N ASP A 24 8.12 -25.28 -0.05
CA ASP A 24 7.94 -24.34 -1.17
C ASP A 24 6.98 -23.21 -0.80
N PHE A 25 5.92 -23.52 -0.05
CA PHE A 25 4.98 -22.53 0.46
C PHE A 25 5.62 -21.59 1.49
N ALA A 26 6.44 -22.12 2.40
CA ALA A 26 7.15 -21.33 3.39
C ALA A 26 8.18 -20.39 2.74
N GLU A 27 8.94 -20.89 1.76
CA GLU A 27 9.90 -20.08 0.99
C GLU A 27 9.19 -18.98 0.20
N THR A 28 8.09 -19.31 -0.48
CA THR A 28 7.28 -18.32 -1.21
C THR A 28 6.68 -17.26 -0.27
N THR A 29 6.19 -17.68 0.89
CA THR A 29 5.64 -16.75 1.90
C THR A 29 6.71 -15.81 2.43
N LYS A 30 7.92 -16.31 2.68
CA LYS A 30 9.06 -15.50 3.10
C LYS A 30 9.43 -14.46 2.04
N LEU A 31 9.58 -14.89 0.79
CA LEU A 31 9.88 -13.99 -0.34
C LEU A 31 8.80 -12.92 -0.52
N ASN A 32 7.51 -13.29 -0.43
CA ASN A 32 6.41 -12.33 -0.51
C ASN A 32 6.44 -11.31 0.63
N SER A 33 6.82 -11.74 1.83
CA SER A 33 6.98 -10.82 2.97
C SER A 33 8.15 -9.86 2.77
N GLU A 34 9.27 -10.33 2.21
CA GLU A 34 10.41 -9.48 1.88
C GLU A 34 10.05 -8.47 0.79
N ILE A 35 9.36 -8.89 -0.27
CA ILE A 35 8.83 -8.01 -1.33
C ILE A 35 7.92 -6.93 -0.72
N SER A 36 6.97 -7.34 0.14
CA SER A 36 6.03 -6.40 0.77
C SER A 36 6.75 -5.37 1.65
N ALA A 37 7.85 -5.76 2.31
CA ALA A 37 8.68 -4.86 3.11
C ALA A 37 9.41 -3.84 2.23
N GLU A 38 10.00 -4.29 1.12
CA GLU A 38 10.66 -3.42 0.14
C GLU A 38 9.68 -2.46 -0.52
N GLU A 39 8.49 -2.92 -0.93
CA GLU A 39 7.43 -2.06 -1.47
C GLU A 39 7.00 -0.98 -0.48
N LYS A 40 6.87 -1.34 0.81
CA LYS A 40 6.57 -0.37 1.86
C LYS A 40 7.69 0.65 2.03
N GLN A 41 8.95 0.21 1.99
CA GLN A 41 10.11 1.08 2.08
C GLN A 41 10.18 2.04 0.88
N ILE A 42 9.94 1.56 -0.34
CA ILE A 42 9.85 2.39 -1.55
C ILE A 42 8.77 3.45 -1.39
N ASN A 43 7.57 3.07 -0.93
CA ASN A 43 6.48 4.03 -0.69
C ASN A 43 6.85 5.08 0.36
N GLN A 44 7.55 4.70 1.43
CA GLN A 44 8.06 5.64 2.43
C GLN A 44 9.06 6.62 1.83
N LEU A 45 10.02 6.14 1.06
CA LEU A 45 11.00 6.97 0.36
C LEU A 45 10.33 7.92 -0.63
N PHE A 46 9.32 7.48 -1.39
CA PHE A 46 8.55 8.37 -2.26
C PHE A 46 7.81 9.46 -1.49
N MET A 47 7.24 9.15 -0.32
CA MET A 47 6.62 10.16 0.53
C MET A 47 7.64 11.16 1.06
N GLU A 48 8.83 10.72 1.46
CA GLU A 48 9.90 11.61 1.93
C GLU A 48 10.42 12.50 0.81
N ILE A 49 10.67 11.95 -0.38
CA ILE A 49 11.04 12.70 -1.57
C ILE A 49 9.96 13.73 -1.91
N GLY A 50 8.69 13.32 -1.93
CA GLY A 50 7.56 14.21 -2.19
C GLY A 50 7.48 15.36 -1.19
N LYS A 51 7.69 15.09 0.11
CA LYS A 51 7.76 16.13 1.16
C LYS A 51 8.94 17.06 0.95
N PHE A 52 10.13 16.53 0.68
CA PHE A 52 11.33 17.32 0.46
C PHE A 52 11.19 18.23 -0.76
N ILE A 53 10.64 17.70 -1.87
CA ILE A 53 10.34 18.47 -3.07
C ILE A 53 9.29 19.54 -2.75
N PHE A 54 8.20 19.18 -2.06
CA PHE A 54 7.19 20.16 -1.66
C PHE A 54 7.80 21.28 -0.80
N GLU A 55 8.64 20.97 0.18
CA GLU A 55 9.28 21.95 1.05
C GLU A 55 10.33 22.81 0.34
N SER A 56 11.07 22.25 -0.61
CA SER A 56 12.10 22.96 -1.37
C SER A 56 11.49 23.83 -2.47
N GLU A 57 10.42 23.35 -3.11
CA GLU A 57 9.82 23.98 -4.29
C GLU A 57 8.51 24.74 -3.97
N LYS A 58 7.98 24.70 -2.72
CA LYS A 58 6.75 25.43 -2.32
C LYS A 58 6.81 26.94 -2.57
N GLU A 59 8.03 27.48 -2.63
CA GLU A 59 8.36 28.89 -2.83
C GLU A 59 8.95 29.14 -4.23
N ASN A 60 9.17 28.09 -5.03
CA ASN A 60 9.67 28.20 -6.39
C ASN A 60 8.52 28.15 -7.41
N PRO A 61 8.12 29.30 -8.00
CA PRO A 61 6.99 29.36 -8.93
C PRO A 61 7.26 28.70 -10.29
N ASP A 62 8.51 28.49 -10.68
CA ASP A 62 8.90 27.85 -11.96
C ASP A 62 9.14 26.34 -11.83
N SER A 63 8.77 25.75 -10.70
CA SER A 63 8.95 24.32 -10.48
C SER A 63 8.04 23.49 -11.40
N ALA A 64 8.57 22.40 -11.96
CA ALA A 64 7.79 21.44 -12.74
C ALA A 64 6.65 20.79 -11.92
N VAL A 65 6.75 20.84 -10.59
CA VAL A 65 5.72 20.34 -9.65
C VAL A 65 4.85 21.45 -9.06
N ALA A 66 5.01 22.71 -9.48
CA ALA A 66 4.28 23.85 -8.91
C ALA A 66 2.75 23.67 -8.99
N GLU A 67 2.25 23.06 -10.07
CA GLU A 67 0.82 22.73 -10.22
C GLU A 67 0.36 21.71 -9.17
N LEU A 68 1.16 20.67 -8.92
CA LEU A 68 0.87 19.64 -7.91
C LEU A 68 0.91 20.23 -6.50
N ILE A 69 1.89 21.09 -6.21
CA ILE A 69 1.98 21.85 -4.96
C ILE A 69 0.74 22.73 -4.77
N GLY A 70 0.28 23.41 -5.82
CA GLY A 70 -0.95 24.20 -5.81
C GLY A 70 -2.18 23.37 -5.46
N LYS A 71 -2.33 22.18 -6.07
CA LYS A 71 -3.43 21.24 -5.77
C LYS A 71 -3.40 20.74 -4.32
N ILE A 72 -2.21 20.51 -3.77
CA ILE A 72 -2.04 20.14 -2.35
C ILE A 72 -2.48 21.30 -1.45
N LYS A 73 -2.04 22.53 -1.72
CA LYS A 73 -2.44 23.72 -0.93
C LYS A 73 -3.96 23.95 -0.95
N LEU A 74 -4.60 23.82 -2.12
CA LEU A 74 -6.06 23.91 -2.24
C LEU A 74 -6.76 22.83 -1.41
N SER A 75 -6.27 21.58 -1.48
CA SER A 75 -6.85 20.49 -0.70
C SER A 75 -6.69 20.71 0.81
N GLN A 76 -5.56 21.28 1.26
CA GLN A 76 -5.34 21.68 2.65
C GLN A 76 -6.32 22.76 3.10
N GLN A 77 -6.55 23.79 2.28
CA GLN A 77 -7.54 24.83 2.55
C GLN A 77 -8.96 24.25 2.67
N THR A 78 -9.35 23.36 1.76
CA THR A 78 -10.65 22.67 1.84
C THR A 78 -10.78 21.87 3.14
N ILE A 79 -9.73 21.16 3.57
CA ILE A 79 -9.74 20.43 4.85
C ILE A 79 -9.92 21.38 6.03
N GLU A 80 -9.25 22.53 6.05
CA GLU A 80 -9.43 23.54 7.10
C GLU A 80 -10.85 24.10 7.13
N GLU A 81 -11.43 24.40 5.96
CA GLU A 81 -12.80 24.89 5.86
C GLU A 81 -13.81 23.83 6.36
N LEU A 82 -13.63 22.56 5.97
CA LEU A 82 -14.45 21.46 6.45
C LEU A 82 -14.33 21.27 7.97
N LYS A 83 -13.11 21.38 8.52
CA LYS A 83 -12.89 21.34 9.98
C LYS A 83 -13.60 22.48 10.69
N ARG A 84 -13.52 23.71 10.19
CA ARG A 84 -14.25 24.86 10.75
C ARG A 84 -15.75 24.66 10.73
N LYS A 85 -16.31 24.18 9.61
CA LYS A 85 -17.75 23.84 9.53
C LYS A 85 -18.16 22.79 10.56
N ILE A 86 -17.32 21.77 10.79
CA ILE A 86 -17.56 20.76 11.83
C ILE A 86 -17.53 21.39 13.23
N GLU A 87 -16.60 22.31 13.50
CA GLU A 87 -16.52 23.02 14.78
C GLU A 87 -17.73 23.93 15.01
N GLU A 88 -18.15 24.69 14.00
CA GLU A 88 -19.35 25.54 14.06
C GLU A 88 -20.60 24.71 14.41
N ILE A 89 -20.80 23.56 13.74
CA ILE A 89 -21.91 22.64 14.04
C ILE A 89 -21.85 22.07 15.47
N LYS A 90 -20.65 21.85 16.01
CA LYS A 90 -20.47 21.33 17.38
C LYS A 90 -20.67 22.38 18.47
N THR A 91 -20.63 23.65 18.11
CA THR A 91 -20.70 24.78 19.05
C THR A 91 -22.10 25.43 19.07
N GLU A 92 -22.98 25.06 18.12
CA GLU A 92 -24.44 25.21 18.22
C GLU A 92 -25.07 24.15 19.15
#